data_AF-A0A0D0NEJ6-F1
#
_entry.id   AF-A0A0D0NEJ6-F1
#
_cell.length_a   1.000
_cell.length_b   1.000
_cell.length_c   1.000
_cell.angle_alpha   90.00
_cell.angle_beta   90.00
_cell.angle_gamma   90.00
#
_symmetry.space_group_name_H-M   'P 1'
#
loop_
_entity.id
_entity.type
_entity.pdbx_description
1 polymer ?
#
loop_
_entity_poly.entity_id
_entity_poly.type
_entity_poly.pdbx_seq_one_letter_code
_entity_poly.pdbx_strand_id
1 'polypeptide(L)'
;MLPPQLQTDPAWSPPEPEVRPAYQPVEVRLDDTAVDTWTLGRINAWWQAPDGTPWCRLRLIGVEPVWCPYDPDRILLLPSIGT
;
A
#
# COMPACT_ATOMS: atom_id res chain seq x y z
N MET A 1 -11.51 6.04 -3.70
CA MET A 1 -11.76 4.57 -3.71
C MET A 1 -10.44 3.91 -4.09
N LEU A 2 -10.11 2.76 -3.49
CA LEU A 2 -8.89 2.01 -3.84
C LEU A 2 -9.13 1.23 -5.16
N PRO A 3 -8.16 1.11 -6.08
CA PRO A 3 -8.31 0.28 -7.27
C PRO A 3 -8.70 -1.15 -6.92
N PRO A 4 -9.53 -1.83 -7.75
CA PRO A 4 -9.97 -3.20 -7.50
C PRO A 4 -8.84 -4.21 -7.29
N GLN A 5 -7.70 -3.97 -7.93
CA GLN A 5 -6.53 -4.85 -7.82
C GLN A 5 -5.78 -4.71 -6.50
N LEU A 6 -5.97 -3.59 -5.78
CA LEU A 6 -5.46 -3.40 -4.44
C LEU A 6 -6.52 -3.69 -3.36
N GLN A 7 -7.78 -3.92 -3.76
CA GLN A 7 -8.86 -4.19 -2.82
C GLN A 7 -8.74 -5.61 -2.27
N THR A 8 -8.57 -5.72 -0.96
CA THR A 8 -8.79 -6.96 -0.20
C THR A 8 -10.03 -6.80 0.66
N ASP A 9 -10.46 -7.89 1.31
CA ASP A 9 -11.50 -7.80 2.32
C ASP A 9 -11.08 -6.76 3.38
N PRO A 10 -11.85 -5.66 3.58
CA PRO A 10 -11.50 -4.62 4.52
C PRO A 10 -11.47 -5.10 5.99
N ALA A 11 -12.07 -6.25 6.29
CA ALA A 11 -12.03 -6.86 7.61
C ALA A 11 -10.79 -7.74 7.84
N TRP A 12 -10.05 -8.10 6.79
CA TRP A 12 -8.88 -8.95 6.92
C TRP A 12 -7.65 -8.15 7.36
N SER A 13 -6.90 -8.71 8.31
CA SER A 13 -5.62 -8.19 8.76
C SER A 13 -4.66 -9.35 9.06
N PRO A 14 -3.34 -9.16 8.87
CA PRO A 14 -2.34 -10.14 9.27
C PRO A 14 -2.19 -10.21 10.80
N PRO A 15 -1.60 -11.31 11.33
CA PRO A 15 -1.32 -11.43 12.76
C PRO A 15 -0.43 -10.28 13.26
N GLU A 16 -0.89 -9.56 14.29
CA GLU A 16 -0.19 -8.36 14.81
C GLU A 16 1.30 -8.56 15.14
N PRO A 17 1.76 -9.70 15.70
CA PRO A 17 3.18 -9.91 16.02
C PRO A 17 4.11 -9.93 14.79
N GLU A 18 3.56 -10.22 13.62
CA GLU A 18 4.33 -10.34 12.36
C GLU A 18 4.35 -9.02 11.57
N VAL A 19 3.54 -8.05 12.00
CA VAL A 19 3.45 -6.74 11.37
C VAL A 19 4.69 -5.92 11.72
N ARG A 20 5.34 -5.38 10.68
CA ARG A 20 6.49 -4.48 10.80
C ARG A 20 6.02 -3.05 10.57
N PRO A 21 6.01 -2.18 11.59
CA PRO A 21 5.66 -0.77 11.42
C PRO A 21 6.59 -0.08 10.42
N ALA A 22 6.05 0.85 9.64
CA ALA A 22 6.79 1.66 8.68
C ALA A 22 6.25 3.10 8.62
N TYR A 23 7.01 3.96 7.96
CA TYR A 23 6.57 5.31 7.61
C TYR A 23 7.19 5.71 6.28
N GLN A 24 6.68 5.13 5.20
CA GLN A 24 7.23 5.32 3.85
C GLN A 24 6.24 6.09 2.98
N PRO A 25 6.62 7.26 2.45
CA PRO A 25 5.80 7.98 1.49
C PRO A 25 5.72 7.21 0.17
N VAL A 26 4.57 7.25 -0.49
CA VAL A 26 4.35 6.55 -1.76
C VAL A 26 3.53 7.37 -2.75
N GLU A 27 3.71 7.09 -4.03
CA GLU A 27 2.73 7.39 -5.08
C GLU A 27 1.95 6.12 -5.44
N VAL A 28 0.65 6.24 -5.61
CA VAL A 28 -0.24 5.12 -5.94
C VAL A 28 -1.03 5.40 -7.19
N ARG A 29 -0.98 4.49 -8.16
CA ARG A 29 -1.80 4.53 -9.38
C ARG A 29 -3.19 3.98 -9.08
N LEU A 30 -4.20 4.85 -9.12
CA LEU A 30 -5.59 4.49 -8.76
C LEU A 30 -6.38 3.84 -9.91
N ASP A 31 -6.02 4.11 -11.16
CA ASP A 31 -6.73 3.61 -12.33
C ASP A 31 -5.73 3.25 -13.43
N ASP A 32 -5.97 2.13 -14.13
CA ASP A 32 -5.15 1.73 -15.29
C ASP A 32 -5.56 2.44 -16.57
N THR A 33 -6.79 2.97 -16.61
CA THR A 33 -7.38 3.60 -17.79
C THR A 33 -7.15 5.10 -17.83
N ALA A 34 -6.80 5.72 -16.71
CA ALA A 34 -6.48 7.13 -16.63
C ALA A 34 -4.96 7.29 -16.78
N VAL A 35 -4.53 7.83 -17.92
CA VAL A 35 -3.13 8.18 -18.13
C VAL A 35 -2.73 9.18 -17.04
N ASP A 36 -1.74 8.80 -16.22
CA ASP A 36 -1.03 9.66 -15.26
C ASP A 36 -1.77 10.06 -13.96
N THR A 37 -2.78 9.29 -13.51
CA THR A 37 -3.45 9.57 -12.23
C THR A 37 -2.75 8.87 -11.05
N TRP A 38 -1.70 9.51 -10.54
CA TRP A 38 -1.00 9.13 -9.32
C TRP A 38 -1.53 9.92 -8.12
N THR A 39 -1.69 9.25 -6.98
CA THR A 39 -2.07 9.89 -5.71
C THR A 39 -1.01 9.67 -4.65
N LEU A 40 -0.81 10.66 -3.78
CA LEU A 40 0.13 10.54 -2.66
C LEU A 40 -0.50 9.76 -1.50
N GLY A 41 0.32 8.92 -0.88
CA GLY A 41 -0.04 8.12 0.27
C GLY A 41 1.15 7.81 1.16
N ARG A 42 0.91 6.89 2.10
CA ARG A 42 1.98 6.27 2.87
C ARG A 42 1.73 4.80 3.12
N ILE A 43 2.78 4.02 3.15
CA ILE A 43 2.79 2.71 3.78
C ILE A 43 3.17 2.91 5.25
N ASN A 44 2.28 2.48 6.15
CA ASN A 44 2.52 2.59 7.59
C ASN A 44 2.85 1.26 8.27
N ALA A 45 2.74 0.14 7.54
CA ALA A 45 3.15 -1.17 8.00
C ALA A 45 3.39 -2.14 6.84
N TRP A 46 4.24 -3.12 7.09
CA TRP A 46 4.50 -4.25 6.20
C TRP A 46 4.15 -5.56 6.89
N TRP A 47 3.82 -6.56 6.09
CA TRP A 47 3.72 -7.94 6.50
C TRP A 47 4.22 -8.82 5.36
N GLN A 48 4.75 -9.99 5.68
CA GLN A 48 5.15 -10.99 4.69
C GLN A 48 4.15 -12.13 4.76
N ALA A 49 3.47 -12.43 3.66
CA ALA A 49 2.64 -13.61 3.60
C ALA A 49 3.49 -14.89 3.66
N PRO A 50 2.93 -16.03 4.11
CA PRO A 50 3.66 -17.30 4.19
C PRO A 50 4.24 -17.79 2.86
N ASP A 51 3.66 -17.36 1.73
CA ASP A 51 4.14 -17.65 0.37
C ASP A 51 5.28 -16.73 -0.08
N GLY A 52 5.70 -15.79 0.77
CA GLY A 52 6.72 -14.81 0.47
C GLY A 52 6.20 -13.56 -0.24
N THR A 53 4.90 -13.43 -0.49
CA THR A 53 4.34 -12.20 -1.09
C THR A 53 4.43 -11.05 -0.08
N PRO A 54 5.01 -9.89 -0.44
CA PRO A 54 5.00 -8.72 0.43
C PRO A 54 3.63 -8.07 0.45
N TRP A 55 3.16 -7.72 1.64
CA TRP A 55 1.92 -6.98 1.85
C TRP A 55 2.23 -5.67 2.56
N CYS A 56 1.51 -4.61 2.18
CA CYS A 56 1.61 -3.31 2.81
C CYS A 56 0.26 -2.83 3.30
N ARG A 57 0.28 -2.11 4.41
CA ARG A 57 -0.87 -1.33 4.88
C ARG A 57 -0.78 0.07 4.31
N LEU A 58 -1.61 0.32 3.30
CA LEU A 58 -1.64 1.56 2.56
C LEU A 58 -2.64 2.54 3.21
N ARG A 59 -2.21 3.78 3.40
CA ARG A 59 -3.06 4.88 3.85
C ARG A 59 -3.01 6.01 2.83
N LEU A 60 -4.16 6.27 2.21
CA LEU A 60 -4.39 7.40 1.31
C LEU A 60 -5.18 8.51 2.01
N ILE A 61 -5.12 9.73 1.46
CA ILE A 61 -5.91 10.85 2.00
C ILE A 61 -7.40 10.57 1.81
N GLY A 62 -8.17 10.67 2.90
CA GLY A 62 -9.62 10.46 2.87
C GLY A 62 -10.09 9.00 2.78
N VAL A 63 -9.17 8.03 2.93
CA VAL A 63 -9.49 6.59 2.92
C VAL A 63 -8.94 5.94 4.19
N GLU A 64 -9.71 5.02 4.78
CA GLU A 64 -9.21 4.20 5.88
C GLU A 64 -8.00 3.36 5.44
N PRO A 65 -7.03 3.11 6.34
CA PRO A 65 -5.88 2.29 6.00
C PRO A 65 -6.29 0.85 5.69
N VAL A 66 -5.81 0.31 4.57
CA VAL A 66 -6.14 -1.04 4.11
C VAL A 66 -4.89 -1.86 3.89
N TRP A 67 -4.96 -3.15 4.20
CA TRP A 67 -3.93 -4.10 3.79
C TRP A 67 -4.12 -4.43 2.31
N CYS A 68 -3.03 -4.59 1.57
CA CYS A 68 -3.04 -5.04 0.18
C CYS A 68 -1.69 -5.68 -0.17
N PRO A 69 -1.65 -6.59 -1.16
CA PRO A 69 -0.40 -7.03 -1.75
C PRO A 69 0.38 -5.82 -2.29
N TYR A 70 1.68 -5.80 -2.06
CA TYR A 70 2.53 -4.75 -2.61
C TYR A 70 2.78 -5.01 -4.09
N ASP A 71 2.31 -4.07 -4.92
CA ASP A 71 2.50 -4.06 -6.36
C ASP A 71 3.43 -2.90 -6.74
N PRO A 72 4.70 -3.16 -7.12
CA PRO A 72 5.65 -2.10 -7.46
C PRO A 72 5.29 -1.34 -8.74
N ASP A 73 4.44 -1.88 -9.61
CA ASP A 73 3.98 -1.18 -10.83
C ASP A 73 2.87 -0.17 -10.52
N ARG A 74 2.28 -0.25 -9.33
CA ARG A 74 1.19 0.62 -8.85
C ARG A 74 1.56 1.45 -7.64
N ILE A 75 2.49 1.00 -6.82
CA ILE A 75 2.88 1.61 -5.56
C ILE A 75 4.36 1.93 -5.62
N LEU A 76 4.67 3.20 -5.89
CA LEU A 76 6.04 3.67 -5.96
C LEU A 76 6.48 4.21 -4.61
N LEU A 77 7.52 3.60 -4.04
CA LEU A 77 8.17 4.12 -2.83
C LEU A 77 8.89 5.42 -3.17
N LEU A 78 8.48 6.51 -2.50
CA LEU A 78 9.19 7.77 -2.57
C LEU A 78 10.35 7.78 -1.57
N PRO A 79 11.47 8.45 -1.90
CA PRO A 79 12.57 8.61 -0.96
C PRO A 79 12.11 9.40 0.27
N SER A 80 12.39 8.85 1.46
CA SER A 80 12.03 9.45 2.75
C SER A 80 13.14 10.30 3.37
N ILE A 81 14.33 10.30 2.78
CA ILE A 81 15.48 11.13 3.16
C ILE A 81 15.99 11.83 1.89
N GLY A 82 16.07 13.16 1.92
CA GLY A 82 16.67 13.93 0.83
C GLY A 82 18.18 13.73 0.80
N THR A 83 18.74 13.60 -0.40
CA THR A 83 20.21 13.63 -0.60
C THR A 83 20.70 15.07 -0.65
#